data_AF-M1Z1D0-F1
#
_entry.id   AF-M1Z1D0-F1
#
_cell.length_a   1.000
_cell.length_b   1.000
_cell.length_c   1.000
_cell.angle_alpha   90.00
_cell.angle_beta   90.00
_cell.angle_gamma   90.00
#
_symmetry.space_group_name_H-M   'P 1'
#
loop_
_entity.id
_entity.type
_entity.pdbx_description
1 polymer ?
#
loop_
_entity_poly.entity_id
_entity_poly.type
_entity_poly.pdbx_seq_one_letter_code
_entity_poly.pdbx_strand_id
1 'polypeptide(L)'
;MMGIGFPELMIILVIIMIIFGAGKLPQIGSAFGQSIKNFKTSMKEVDSLEEKEGEDQQQPAAIENTAETNPAPEDGGEGSPAPESEKPASPA
;
A
#
# COMPACT_ATOMS: atom_id res chain seq x y z
N MET A 1 -14.11 38.32 -17.32
CA MET A 1 -13.98 38.03 -15.87
C MET A 1 -12.99 36.90 -15.75
N MET A 2 -11.79 37.18 -15.22
CA MET A 2 -10.74 36.18 -15.02
C MET A 2 -11.22 35.25 -13.91
N GLY A 3 -11.66 34.04 -14.29
CA GLY A 3 -12.16 33.03 -13.36
C GLY A 3 -11.08 32.59 -12.38
N ILE A 4 -11.49 32.00 -11.27
CA ILE A 4 -10.60 31.40 -10.26
C ILE A 4 -9.58 30.51 -10.97
N GLY A 5 -8.32 30.91 -10.91
CA GLY A 5 -7.22 30.17 -11.50
C GLY A 5 -6.70 29.09 -10.57
N PHE A 6 -5.73 28.33 -11.08
CA PHE A 6 -4.96 27.39 -10.28
C PHE A 6 -4.31 28.02 -9.02
N PRO A 7 -3.71 29.23 -9.06
CA PRO A 7 -3.10 29.81 -7.86
C PRO A 7 -4.12 30.17 -6.76
N GLU A 8 -5.29 30.70 -7.10
CA GLU A 8 -6.36 30.97 -6.14
C GLU A 8 -6.87 29.68 -5.49
N LEU A 9 -7.03 28.61 -6.29
CA LEU A 9 -7.42 27.30 -5.76
C LEU A 9 -6.38 26.73 -4.79
N MET A 10 -5.08 26.89 -5.08
CA MET A 10 -4.00 26.47 -4.18
C MET A 10 -4.02 27.22 -2.85
N ILE A 11 -4.30 28.53 -2.86
CA ILE A 11 -4.43 29.31 -1.61
C ILE A 11 -5.56 28.78 -0.74
N ILE A 12 -6.72 28.49 -1.34
CA ILE A 12 -7.86 27.91 -0.62
C ILE A 12 -7.51 26.52 -0.07
N LEU A 13 -6.82 25.70 -0.86
CA LEU A 13 -6.37 24.38 -0.44
C LEU A 13 -5.45 24.45 0.79
N VAL A 14 -4.52 25.41 0.83
CA VAL A 14 -3.62 25.62 1.97
C VAL A 14 -4.41 26.00 3.24
N ILE A 15 -5.41 26.87 3.13
CA ILE A 15 -6.27 27.25 4.25
C ILE A 15 -7.01 26.02 4.81
N ILE A 16 -7.59 25.21 3.93
CA ILE A 16 -8.25 23.95 4.30
C ILE A 16 -7.23 23.01 4.98
N MET A 17 -6.01 22.92 4.46
CA MET A 17 -4.95 22.10 5.03
C MET A 17 -4.49 22.58 6.41
N ILE A 18 -4.60 23.87 6.72
CA ILE A 18 -4.33 24.39 8.07
C ILE A 18 -5.44 23.98 9.04
N ILE A 19 -6.71 24.04 8.62
CA ILE A 19 -7.86 23.70 9.46
C ILE A 19 -7.92 22.19 9.72
N PHE A 20 -7.82 21.38 8.67
CA PHE A 20 -7.94 19.93 8.74
C PHE A 20 -6.61 19.22 8.99
N GLY A 21 -5.48 19.86 8.71
CA GLY A 21 -4.14 19.26 8.76
C GLY A 21 -3.72 18.57 7.46
N ALA A 22 -2.40 18.50 7.22
CA ALA A 22 -1.80 17.90 6.01
C ALA A 22 -2.10 16.39 5.83
N GLY A 23 -2.40 15.67 6.91
CA GLY A 23 -2.69 14.23 6.86
C GLY A 23 -4.14 13.87 6.52
N LYS A 24 -5.10 14.77 6.77
CA LYS A 24 -6.54 14.43 6.62
C LYS A 24 -7.01 14.45 5.17
N LEU A 25 -6.51 15.37 4.36
CA LEU A 25 -6.87 15.47 2.94
C LEU A 25 -6.45 14.22 2.14
N PRO A 26 -5.19 13.71 2.24
CA PRO A 26 -4.81 12.46 1.59
C PRO A 26 -5.61 11.26 2.08
N GLN A 27 -5.86 11.17 3.39
CA GLN A 27 -6.60 10.06 3.98
C GLN A 27 -8.03 9.95 3.42
N ILE A 28 -8.75 11.07 3.33
CA ILE A 28 -10.10 11.13 2.76
C ILE A 28 -10.03 10.93 1.24
N GLY A 29 -9.06 11.53 0.57
CA GLY A 29 -8.84 11.41 -0.87
C GLY A 29 -8.56 9.98 -1.31
N SER A 30 -7.79 9.20 -0.55
CA SER A 30 -7.52 7.78 -0.84
C SER A 30 -8.80 6.94 -0.78
N ALA A 31 -9.62 7.09 0.27
CA ALA A 31 -10.88 6.35 0.41
C ALA A 31 -11.89 6.74 -0.67
N PHE A 32 -12.01 8.04 -0.96
CA PHE A 32 -12.88 8.56 -2.01
C PHE A 32 -12.40 8.12 -3.41
N GLY A 33 -11.09 8.14 -3.63
CA GLY A 33 -10.45 7.72 -4.89
C GLY A 33 -10.67 6.24 -5.18
N GLN A 34 -10.57 5.36 -4.18
CA GLN A 34 -10.92 3.94 -4.34
C GLN A 34 -12.40 3.76 -4.68
N SER A 35 -13.29 4.51 -4.04
CA SER A 35 -14.73 4.47 -4.33
C SER A 35 -15.03 4.88 -5.77
N ILE A 36 -14.42 5.96 -6.26
CA ILE A 36 -14.57 6.44 -7.64
C ILE A 36 -13.94 5.48 -8.65
N LYS A 37 -12.77 4.90 -8.33
CA LYS A 37 -12.13 3.90 -9.17
C LYS A 37 -13.05 2.71 -9.36
N ASN A 38 -13.60 2.18 -8.27
CA ASN A 38 -14.52 1.04 -8.32
C ASN A 38 -15.81 1.41 -9.06
N PHE A 39 -16.39 2.57 -8.78
CA PHE A 39 -17.57 3.07 -9.49
C PHE A 39 -17.32 3.19 -10.99
N LYS A 40 -16.19 3.77 -11.40
CA LYS A 40 -15.80 3.88 -12.82
C LYS A 40 -15.60 2.51 -13.46
N THR A 41 -14.97 1.56 -12.76
CA THR A 41 -14.78 0.19 -13.28
C THR A 41 -16.12 -0.51 -13.48
N SER A 42 -17.03 -0.45 -12.50
CA SER A 42 -18.35 -1.07 -12.61
C SER A 42 -19.21 -0.41 -13.69
N MET A 43 -19.18 0.92 -13.83
CA MET A 43 -19.86 1.61 -14.93
C MET A 43 -19.32 1.16 -16.29
N LYS A 44 -17.99 1.05 -16.43
CA LYS A 44 -17.37 0.57 -17.66
C LYS A 44 -17.74 -0.89 -17.97
N GLU A 45 -17.86 -1.74 -16.95
CA GLU A 45 -18.30 -3.13 -17.10
C GLU A 45 -19.75 -3.20 -17.57
N VAL A 46 -20.66 -2.39 -17.00
CA VAL A 46 -22.05 -2.28 -17.46
C VAL A 46 -22.13 -1.80 -18.91
N ASP A 47 -21.41 -0.74 -19.27
CA ASP A 47 -21.35 -0.23 -20.66
C ASP A 47 -20.78 -1.31 -21.61
N SER A 48 -19.79 -2.10 -21.16
CA SER A 48 -19.19 -3.16 -21.97
C SER A 48 -20.09 -4.39 -22.13
N LEU A 49 -20.99 -4.66 -21.16
CA LEU A 49 -21.97 -5.74 -21.23
C LEU A 49 -23.12 -5.41 -22.20
N GLU A 50 -23.41 -4.12 -22.41
CA GLU A 50 -24.34 -3.67 -23.46
C GLU A 50 -23.70 -3.70 -24.87
N GLU A 51 -22.37 -3.65 -24.98
CA GLU A 51 -21.65 -3.63 -26.26
C GLU A 51 -20.97 -4.96 -26.68
N LYS A 52 -20.74 -5.92 -25.76
CA LYS A 52 -19.87 -7.08 -26.07
C LYS A 52 -20.31 -8.40 -25.43
N GLU A 53 -21.18 -9.12 -26.13
CA GLU A 53 -21.14 -10.58 -26.17
C GLU A 53 -19.86 -10.98 -26.93
N GLY A 54 -18.69 -10.97 -26.26
CA GLY A 54 -17.43 -11.40 -26.87
C GLY A 54 -16.15 -10.84 -26.23
N GLU A 55 -15.39 -11.76 -25.65
CA GLU A 55 -13.94 -11.72 -25.37
C GLU A 55 -13.51 -11.27 -23.97
N ASP A 56 -13.19 -12.30 -23.19
CA ASP A 56 -12.35 -12.33 -21.99
C ASP A 56 -11.20 -11.32 -22.03
N GLN A 57 -11.09 -10.48 -21.00
CA GLN A 57 -9.81 -9.89 -20.61
C GLN A 57 -9.56 -10.07 -19.12
N GLN A 58 -8.93 -11.21 -18.84
CA GLN A 58 -8.17 -11.52 -17.64
C GLN A 58 -7.13 -10.43 -17.35
N GLN A 59 -7.22 -9.79 -16.18
CA GLN A 59 -6.14 -8.97 -15.64
C GLN A 59 -5.23 -9.86 -14.78
N PRO A 60 -3.93 -10.02 -15.10
CA PRO A 60 -3.01 -10.83 -14.31
C PRO A 60 -2.77 -10.22 -12.93
N ALA A 61 -2.79 -11.07 -11.91
CA ALA A 61 -2.37 -10.76 -10.56
C ALA A 61 -0.84 -10.58 -10.47
N ALA A 62 -0.45 -9.60 -9.64
CA ALA A 62 0.71 -9.59 -8.76
C ALA A 62 2.13 -9.81 -9.34
N ILE A 63 2.86 -8.70 -9.45
CA ILE A 63 4.29 -8.53 -9.11
C ILE A 63 4.39 -7.05 -8.71
N GLU A 64 4.73 -6.68 -7.48
CA GLU A 64 6.08 -6.77 -6.93
C GLU A 64 6.01 -6.66 -5.39
N ASN A 65 6.49 -7.68 -4.69
CA ASN A 65 6.97 -7.55 -3.32
C ASN A 65 8.51 -7.39 -3.40
N THR A 66 9.09 -6.82 -2.36
CA THR A 66 10.55 -6.72 -2.06
C THR A 66 11.20 -5.36 -2.34
N ALA A 67 10.87 -4.35 -1.53
CA ALA A 67 11.86 -3.37 -1.12
C ALA A 67 12.51 -3.89 0.18
N GLU A 68 13.53 -4.72 -0.01
CA GLU A 68 14.54 -5.11 0.96
C GLU A 68 15.20 -3.85 1.52
N THR A 69 14.94 -3.51 2.79
CA THR A 69 15.81 -2.61 3.55
C THR A 69 16.64 -3.50 4.48
N ASN A 70 17.83 -3.84 3.98
CA ASN A 70 18.85 -4.60 4.66
C ASN A 70 19.43 -3.82 5.85
N PRO A 71 19.47 -4.35 7.09
CA PRO A 71 20.48 -3.99 8.05
C PRO A 71 21.59 -5.06 7.98
N ALA A 72 22.63 -4.78 7.20
CA ALA A 72 23.90 -5.49 7.33
C ALA A 72 24.69 -4.91 8.50
N PRO A 73 25.05 -5.75 9.47
CA PRO A 73 26.43 -5.79 9.91
C PRO A 73 26.92 -7.23 9.83
N GLU A 74 27.84 -7.47 8.90
CA GLU A 74 28.76 -8.60 9.02
C GLU A 74 29.91 -8.15 9.93
N ASP A 75 30.21 -8.91 10.98
CA ASP A 75 31.57 -9.44 11.26
C ASP A 75 31.69 -10.02 12.69
N GLY A 76 32.39 -11.15 12.78
CA GLY A 76 32.93 -11.76 14.01
C GLY A 76 31.93 -12.64 14.78
N GLY A 77 32.05 -13.96 14.83
CA GLY A 77 33.27 -14.74 14.96
C GLY A 77 33.28 -15.44 16.32
N GLU A 78 33.33 -16.77 16.29
CA GLU A 78 33.80 -17.66 17.36
C GLU A 78 32.93 -17.84 18.62
N GLY A 79 32.53 -19.10 18.89
CA GLY A 79 32.16 -19.49 20.24
C GLY A 79 31.19 -20.66 20.40
N SER A 80 31.67 -21.88 20.16
CA SER A 80 31.34 -23.09 20.95
C SER A 80 29.91 -23.69 20.89
N PRO A 81 29.72 -24.90 20.30
CA PRO A 81 28.60 -25.76 20.63
C PRO A 81 29.00 -26.75 21.74
N ALA A 82 28.55 -26.51 22.98
CA ALA A 82 28.39 -27.49 24.05
C ALA A 82 27.55 -26.85 25.16
N PRO A 83 26.55 -27.51 25.79
CA PRO A 83 26.59 -28.91 26.21
C PRO A 83 25.25 -29.67 26.10
N GLU A 84 25.21 -30.83 25.45
CA GLU A 84 24.08 -31.75 25.61
C GLU A 84 24.55 -33.20 25.57
N SER A 85 24.94 -33.75 26.73
CA SER A 85 24.91 -35.19 27.00
C SER A 85 25.20 -35.51 28.47
N GLU A 86 24.31 -36.33 29.02
CA GLU A 86 24.56 -37.32 30.09
C GLU A 86 24.67 -36.86 31.56
N LYS A 87 23.56 -37.03 32.28
CA LYS A 87 23.59 -37.52 33.66
C LYS A 87 22.50 -38.59 33.86
N PRO A 88 22.81 -39.90 33.79
CA PRO A 88 21.91 -40.91 34.33
C PRO A 88 22.01 -40.88 35.86
N ALA A 89 20.86 -40.69 36.50
CA ALA A 89 20.71 -40.84 37.94
C ALA A 89 20.96 -42.31 38.32
N SER A 90 21.90 -42.51 39.24
CA SER A 90 22.22 -43.81 39.85
C SER A 90 21.10 -44.20 40.83
N PRO A 91 20.61 -45.46 40.80
CA PRO A 91 19.74 -45.98 41.85
C PRO A 91 20.58 -46.52 43.04
N ALA A 92 20.21 -46.13 44.25
CA ALA A 92 20.60 -46.77 45.52
C ALA A 92 19.34 -46.97 46.37
#